data_AF-A0AAW2JWI3-F1
#
_entry.id   AF-A0AAW2JWI3-F1
#
_cell.length_a   1.000
_cell.length_b   1.000
_cell.length_c   1.000
_cell.angle_alpha   90.00
_cell.angle_beta   90.00
_cell.angle_gamma   90.00
#
_symmetry.space_group_name_H-M   'P 1'
#
loop_
_entity.id
_entity.type
_entity.pdbx_description
1 polymer ?
#
loop_
_entity_poly.entity_id
_entity_poly.type
_entity_poly.pdbx_seq_one_letter_code
_entity_poly.pdbx_strand_id
1 'polypeptide(L)' 'CGASKEVADSMVADNLMQFLMGLNNSFDHVRNQILMMEHLPNVTKAYSMVLRVDKQRQVTQFLQIPQ' A
#
# COMPACT_ATOMS: atom_id res chain seq x y z
N CYS A 1 0.79 24.92 19.63
CA CYS A 1 1.09 23.51 19.30
C CYS A 1 1.17 23.32 17.79
N GLY A 2 2.35 23.48 17.20
CA GLY A 2 2.65 23.13 15.79
C GLY A 2 3.55 21.89 15.69
N ALA A 3 4.59 21.83 16.53
CA ALA A 3 5.58 20.74 16.57
C ALA A 3 4.99 19.33 16.73
N SER A 4 3.86 19.17 17.44
CA SER A 4 3.21 17.86 17.62
C SER A 4 2.58 17.30 16.33
N LYS A 5 2.21 18.17 15.38
CA LYS A 5 1.61 17.75 14.10
C LYS A 5 2.69 17.26 13.13
N GLU A 6 3.80 18.00 13.01
CA GLU A 6 4.92 17.61 12.15
C GLU A 6 5.54 16.26 12.57
N VAL A 7 5.67 16.02 13.88
CA VAL A 7 6.14 14.72 14.38
C VAL A 7 5.17 13.59 14.05
N ALA A 8 3.86 13.83 14.19
CA ALA A 8 2.84 12.83 13.85
C ALA A 8 2.83 12.52 12.34
N ASP A 9 2.96 13.54 11.49
CA ASP A 9 3.02 13.37 10.03
C ASP A 9 4.28 12.59 9.61
N SER A 10 5.42 12.87 10.24
CA SER A 10 6.66 12.11 10.04
C SER A 10 6.51 10.64 10.43
N MET A 11 5.87 10.35 11.57
CA MET A 11 5.58 8.97 11.99
C MET A 11 4.64 8.24 11.01
N VAL A 12 3.65 8.93 10.45
CA VAL A 12 2.74 8.34 9.45
C VAL A 12 3.51 7.97 8.18
N ALA A 13 4.40 8.85 7.71
CA ALA A 13 5.22 8.59 6.54
C ALA A 13 6.20 7.44 6.78
N ASP A 14 6.86 7.39 7.94
CA ASP A 14 7.80 6.32 8.30
C ASP A 14 7.10 4.96 8.38
N ASN A 15 5.94 4.90 9.04
CA ASN A 15 5.13 3.68 9.12
C ASN A 15 4.67 3.20 7.73
N LEU A 16 4.32 4.13 6.82
CA LEU A 16 4.00 3.79 5.43
C LEU A 16 5.21 3.17 4.73
N MET A 17 6.38 3.79 4.84
CA MET A 17 7.59 3.31 4.19
C MET A 17 7.98 1.91 4.71
N GLN A 18 7.93 1.69 6.02
CA GLN A 18 8.16 0.38 6.62
C GLN A 18 7.18 -0.68 6.09
N PHE A 19 5.90 -0.34 5.99
CA PHE A 19 4.89 -1.22 5.39
C PHE A 19 5.23 -1.56 3.93
N LEU A 20 5.53 -0.56 3.10
CA LEU A 20 5.83 -0.74 1.67
C LEU A 20 7.11 -1.54 1.42
N MET A 21 8.14 -1.37 2.25
CA MET A 21 9.38 -2.15 2.18
C MET A 21 9.16 -3.63 2.52
N GLY A 22 8.22 -3.94 3.42
CA GLY A 22 7.86 -5.30 3.78
C GLY A 22 7.00 -6.04 2.75
N LEU A 23 6.51 -5.37 1.70
CA LEU A 23 5.68 -6.00 0.69
C LEU A 23 6.50 -6.93 -0.22
N ASN A 24 5.89 -8.04 -0.64
CA ASN A 24 6.47 -8.91 -1.65
C ASN A 24 6.59 -8.20 -3.02
N ASN A 25 7.58 -8.58 -3.84
CA ASN A 25 7.81 -8.06 -5.19
C ASN A 25 6.60 -8.24 -6.12
N SER A 26 5.75 -9.24 -5.88
CA SER A 26 4.50 -9.37 -6.62
C SER A 26 3.63 -8.11 -6.48
N PHE A 27 3.73 -7.32 -5.41
CA PHE A 27 2.94 -6.09 -5.22
C PHE A 27 3.62 -4.81 -5.73
N ASP A 28 4.68 -4.92 -6.54
CA ASP A 28 5.44 -3.78 -7.06
C ASP A 28 4.55 -2.74 -7.75
N HIS A 29 3.58 -3.18 -8.56
CA HIS A 29 2.68 -2.27 -9.27
C HIS A 29 1.86 -1.37 -8.32
N VAL A 30 1.28 -1.93 -7.24
CA VAL A 30 0.50 -1.15 -6.28
C VAL A 30 1.40 -0.31 -5.38
N ARG A 31 2.60 -0.79 -5.06
CA ARG A 31 3.63 -0.01 -4.36
C ARG A 31 4.02 1.24 -5.16
N ASN A 32 4.28 1.08 -6.45
CA ASN A 32 4.62 2.18 -7.34
C ASN A 32 3.47 3.17 -7.47
N GLN A 33 2.22 2.69 -7.61
CA GLN A 33 1.04 3.57 -7.59
C GLN A 33 0.96 4.40 -6.31
N ILE A 34 1.19 3.79 -5.14
CA ILE A 34 1.17 4.49 -3.85
C ILE A 34 2.21 5.60 -3.79
N LEU A 35 3.44 5.33 -4.26
CA LEU A 35 4.53 6.29 -4.26
C LEU A 35 4.32 7.45 -5.25
N MET A 36 3.53 7.23 -6.30
CA MET A 36 3.18 8.25 -7.29
C MET A 36 1.94 9.08 -6.92
N MET A 37 1.29 8.82 -5.78
CA MET A 37 0.15 9.61 -5.33
C MET A 37 0.59 11.04 -4.97
N GLU A 38 -0.21 12.04 -5.33
CA GLU A 38 0.03 13.45 -4.97
C GLU A 38 0.19 13.62 -3.46
N HIS A 39 -0.61 12.90 -2.68
CA HIS A 39 -0.50 12.81 -1.23
C HIS A 39 -0.31 11.35 -0.80
N LEU A 40 0.72 11.10 0.01
CA LEU A 40 0.96 9.74 0.51
C LEU A 40 -0.18 9.31 1.44
N PRO A 41 -0.71 8.10 1.27
CA PRO A 41 -1.74 7.56 2.16
C PRO A 41 -1.14 7.15 3.51
N ASN A 42 -1.97 7.05 4.54
CA ASN A 42 -1.56 6.31 5.74
C ASN A 42 -1.51 4.79 5.47
N VAL A 43 -0.91 4.05 6.42
CA VAL A 43 -0.77 2.59 6.34
C VAL A 43 -2.10 1.88 6.14
N THR A 44 -3.18 2.31 6.81
CA THR A 44 -4.51 1.68 6.69
C THR A 44 -5.05 1.75 5.25
N LYS A 45 -4.90 2.90 4.60
CA LYS A 45 -5.30 3.07 3.20
C LYS A 45 -4.38 2.30 2.26
N ALA A 46 -3.06 2.32 2.49
CA ALA A 46 -2.10 1.51 1.73
C ALA A 46 -2.40 0.01 1.80
N TYR A 47 -2.66 -0.52 3.00
CA TYR A 47 -3.09 -1.89 3.24
C TYR A 47 -4.37 -2.24 2.46
N SER A 48 -5.37 -1.36 2.50
CA SER A 48 -6.63 -1.56 1.77
C SER A 48 -6.44 -1.66 0.25
N MET A 49 -5.50 -0.90 -0.31
CA MET A 49 -5.17 -0.97 -1.74
C MET A 49 -4.44 -2.27 -2.10
N VAL A 50 -3.48 -2.70 -1.27
CA VAL A 50 -2.79 -3.98 -1.44
C VAL A 50 -3.79 -5.14 -1.38
N LEU A 51 -4.69 -5.14 -0.39
CA LEU A 51 -5.72 -6.17 -0.23
C LEU A 51 -6.66 -6.25 -1.44
N ARG A 52 -7.01 -5.11 -2.06
CA ARG A 52 -7.83 -5.08 -3.28
C ARG A 52 -7.11 -5.78 -4.44
N VAL A 53 -5.83 -5.48 -4.64
CA VAL A 53 -5.01 -6.11 -5.69
C VAL A 53 -4.87 -7.61 -5.46
N ASP A 54 -4.66 -8.03 -4.21
CA ASP A 54 -4.59 -9.44 -3.86
C ASP A 54 -5.89 -10.19 -4.19
N LYS A 55 -7.05 -9.64 -3.78
CA LYS A 55 -8.36 -10.22 -4.12
C LYS A 55 -8.59 -10.30 -5.63
N GLN A 56 -8.22 -9.26 -6.38
CA GLN A 56 -8.35 -9.26 -7.84
C GLN A 56 -7.48 -10.34 -8.48
N ARG A 57 -6.28 -10.58 -7.96
CA ARG A 57 -5.40 -11.66 -8.43
C ARG A 57 -5.98 -13.02 -8.15
N GLN A 58 -6.52 -13.24 -6.96
CA GLN A 58 -7.21 -14.49 -6.63
C GLN A 58 -8.33 -14.75 -7.65
N VAL A 59 -9.20 -13.77 -7.90
CA VAL A 59 -10.28 -13.91 -8.91
C VAL A 59 -9.71 -14.20 -10.30
N THR A 60 -8.68 -13.48 -10.73
CA THR A 60 -8.06 -13.68 -12.05
C THR A 60 -7.46 -15.09 -12.15
N GLN A 61 -6.77 -15.54 -11.10
CA GLN A 61 -6.21 -16.89 -11.02
C GLN A 61 -7.32 -17.96 -11.07
N PHE A 62 -8.44 -17.77 -10.38
CA PHE A 62 -9.59 -18.69 -10.43
C PHE A 62 -10.20 -18.76 -11.84
N LEU A 63 -10.29 -17.64 -12.55
CA LEU A 63 -10.81 -17.60 -13.93
C LEU A 63 -9.86 -18.24 -14.95
N GLN A 64 -8.58 -18.43 -14.60
CA GLN A 64 -7.55 -19.00 -15.46
C GLN A 64 -7.30 -20.50 -15.22
N ILE A 65 -8.04 -21.15 -14.32
CA ILE A 65 -7.93 -22.61 -14.13
C ILE A 65 -8.64 -23.29 -15.32
N PRO A 66 -7.93 -24.00 -16.23
CA PRO A 66 -8.60 -24.78 -17.26
C PRO A 66 -9.42 -25.88 -16.58
N GLN A 67 -10.70 -25.99 -16.96
CA GLN A 67 -11.57 -27.11 -16.59
C GLN A 67 -10.99 -28.44 -17.08
#